data_AF-A0ABD4XE50-F1
#
_entry.id   AF-A0ABD4XE50-F1
#
_cell.length_a   1.000
_cell.length_b   1.000
_cell.length_c   1.000
_cell.angle_alpha   90.00
_cell.angle_beta   90.00
_cell.angle_gamma   90.00
#
_symmetry.space_group_name_H-M   'P 1'
#
loop_
_entity.id
_entity.type
_entity.pdbx_description
1 polymer ?
#
loop_
_entity_poly.entity_id
_entity_poly.type
_entity_poly.pdbx_seq_one_letter_code
_entity_poly.pdbx_strand_id
1 'polypeptide(L)'
;MGISEDFEIYDIDAIQDDGIRIQYQTLRKRFRSLAKQIESIYKLDDKHIEFHFTVDGTFNASVEMTDDKYRIQMSNAVPVLLMILFDKLLSDNQSLPWVSSEGTGEVVYDIPFSIKTSDLRQRQDWIIETNKIRAFASYTLADIATSFMFLHELGHVLGGHLKDLEARNEVAFHVEFNMRETSQGQHTWLHQLREYQADSVGAYLVTHIIEELIEDVSVNERTGAVFGPAEVAAENTIALAVMALYGLFAYVKGQERKLKRTSSHPDPLVRAVYTRDLIYQIMQSHHAFDIELSQDMLQARFDEMNTVLVALELVDPTSVTDDGIEAATSLATKLDELQKTRGDQAARFAFIDWG
;
A
#
# COMPACT_ATOMS: atom_id res chain seq x y z
N MET A 1 23.74 10.08 -17.75
CA MET A 1 24.14 10.85 -16.55
C MET A 1 23.43 10.21 -15.38
N GLY A 2 24.11 9.35 -14.62
CA GLY A 2 23.52 8.66 -13.48
C GLY A 2 23.48 9.58 -12.28
N ILE A 3 22.29 10.00 -11.88
CA ILE A 3 22.06 10.56 -10.54
C ILE A 3 21.86 9.35 -9.63
N SER A 4 22.95 8.66 -9.29
CA SER A 4 22.97 7.83 -8.09
C SER A 4 23.20 8.81 -6.94
N GLU A 5 22.14 9.51 -6.53
CA GLU A 5 22.19 10.18 -5.24
C GLU A 5 22.25 9.08 -4.19
N ASP A 6 23.37 8.99 -3.48
CA ASP A 6 23.47 8.11 -2.31
C ASP A 6 22.43 8.58 -1.28
N PHE A 7 21.29 7.90 -1.24
CA PHE A 7 20.25 8.17 -0.25
C PHE A 7 20.79 7.87 1.15
N GLU A 8 20.50 8.77 2.09
CA GLU A 8 20.85 8.56 3.49
C GLU A 8 19.98 7.44 4.06
N ILE A 9 20.61 6.34 4.50
CA ILE A 9 19.92 5.20 5.11
C ILE A 9 19.40 5.63 6.48
N TYR A 10 18.12 5.37 6.75
CA TYR A 10 17.50 5.70 8.02
C TYR A 10 17.96 4.77 9.15
N ASP A 11 18.49 5.36 10.23
CA ASP A 11 18.87 4.62 11.43
C ASP A 11 17.64 4.33 12.31
N ILE A 12 17.09 3.12 12.14
CA ILE A 12 15.97 2.62 12.94
C ILE A 12 16.32 2.56 14.44
N ASP A 13 17.59 2.30 14.79
CA ASP A 13 17.97 2.12 16.19
C ASP A 13 18.04 3.46 16.95
N ALA A 14 18.03 4.58 16.23
CA ALA A 14 17.91 5.92 16.78
C ALA A 14 16.46 6.30 17.21
N ILE A 15 15.45 5.52 16.82
CA ILE A 15 14.05 5.76 17.20
C ILE A 15 13.89 5.55 18.72
N GLN A 16 13.44 6.61 19.40
CA GLN A 16 13.25 6.62 20.86
C GLN A 16 12.02 5.83 21.30
N ASP A 17 10.95 5.82 20.50
CA ASP A 17 9.74 5.05 20.79
C ASP A 17 9.95 3.56 20.47
N ASP A 18 9.84 2.71 21.49
CA ASP A 18 10.09 1.27 21.37
C ASP A 18 9.08 0.59 20.44
N GLY A 19 7.81 0.99 20.45
CA GLY A 19 6.75 0.39 19.63
C GLY A 19 6.99 0.65 18.15
N ILE A 20 7.29 1.90 17.81
CA ILE A 20 7.64 2.29 16.44
C ILE A 20 8.93 1.61 16.01
N ARG A 21 9.97 1.60 16.86
CA ARG A 21 11.22 0.91 16.53
C ARG A 21 11.01 -0.57 16.22
N ILE A 22 10.22 -1.27 17.04
CA ILE A 22 9.87 -2.68 16.83
C ILE A 22 9.13 -2.87 15.49
N GLN A 23 8.21 -1.97 15.15
CA GLN A 23 7.49 -2.04 13.88
C GLN A 23 8.44 -1.93 12.67
N TYR A 24 9.36 -0.96 12.68
CA TYR A 24 10.36 -0.81 11.60
C TYR A 24 11.30 -2.01 11.51
N GLN A 25 11.75 -2.53 12.65
CA GLN A 25 12.59 -3.73 12.69
C GLN A 25 11.86 -4.94 12.13
N THR A 26 10.56 -5.09 12.43
CA THR A 26 9.71 -6.18 11.94
C THR A 26 9.49 -6.08 10.43
N LEU A 27 9.11 -4.90 9.92
CA LEU A 27 8.97 -4.64 8.48
C LEU A 27 10.29 -4.91 7.74
N ARG A 28 11.41 -4.33 8.20
CA ARG A 28 12.74 -4.53 7.59
C ARG A 28 13.12 -6.01 7.54
N LYS A 29 12.89 -6.76 8.62
CA LYS A 29 13.19 -8.19 8.70
C LYS A 29 12.36 -8.98 7.69
N ARG A 30 11.04 -8.73 7.65
CA ARG A 30 10.12 -9.39 6.72
C ARG A 30 10.45 -9.10 5.27
N PHE A 31 10.61 -7.82 4.90
CA PHE A 31 10.92 -7.42 3.53
C PHE A 31 12.24 -8.00 3.03
N ARG A 32 13.28 -8.04 3.88
CA ARG A 32 14.55 -8.72 3.55
C ARG A 32 14.39 -10.23 3.44
N SER A 33 13.52 -10.85 4.23
CA SER A 33 13.23 -12.28 4.13
C SER A 33 12.51 -12.60 2.82
N LEU A 34 11.49 -11.82 2.48
CA LEU A 34 10.74 -11.97 1.22
C LEU A 34 11.64 -11.74 0.01
N ALA A 35 12.44 -10.67 -0.01
CA ALA A 35 13.43 -10.39 -1.05
C ALA A 35 14.34 -11.61 -1.32
N LYS A 36 14.90 -12.22 -0.27
CA LYS A 36 15.74 -13.42 -0.39
C LYS A 36 14.99 -14.64 -0.92
N GLN A 37 13.74 -14.85 -0.50
CA GLN A 37 12.92 -15.94 -1.00
C GLN A 37 12.66 -15.77 -2.50
N ILE A 38 12.31 -14.56 -2.92
CA ILE A 38 12.08 -14.21 -4.32
C ILE A 38 13.34 -14.40 -5.17
N GLU A 39 14.51 -13.90 -4.71
CA GLU A 39 15.80 -14.14 -5.37
C GLU A 39 16.04 -15.64 -5.61
N SER A 40 15.75 -16.47 -4.60
CA SER A 40 15.98 -17.92 -4.67
C SER A 40 15.05 -18.65 -5.64
N ILE A 41 13.82 -18.14 -5.81
CA ILE A 41 12.79 -18.75 -6.67
C ILE A 41 12.99 -18.33 -8.12
N TYR A 42 13.17 -17.03 -8.37
CA TYR A 42 13.06 -16.46 -9.72
C TYR A 42 14.40 -16.24 -10.43
N LYS A 43 15.55 -16.43 -9.75
CA LYS A 43 16.91 -16.37 -10.33
C LYS A 43 17.13 -15.11 -11.18
N LEU A 44 17.14 -13.96 -10.52
CA LEU A 44 17.06 -12.61 -11.10
C LEU A 44 18.33 -12.16 -11.86
N ASP A 45 18.82 -12.95 -12.81
CA ASP A 45 20.06 -12.72 -13.58
C ASP A 45 21.27 -12.40 -12.69
N ASP A 46 21.47 -13.20 -11.65
CA ASP A 46 22.54 -13.04 -10.66
C ASP A 46 22.52 -11.71 -9.88
N LYS A 47 21.45 -10.90 -9.99
CA LYS A 47 21.23 -9.71 -9.16
C LYS A 47 20.51 -10.05 -7.86
N HIS A 48 20.86 -9.32 -6.80
CA HIS A 48 20.18 -9.42 -5.50
C HIS A 48 19.14 -8.30 -5.31
N ILE A 49 18.18 -8.48 -4.40
CA ILE A 49 17.22 -7.46 -3.98
C ILE A 49 17.67 -6.89 -2.63
N GLU A 50 17.98 -5.61 -2.62
CA GLU A 50 18.35 -4.85 -1.43
C GLU A 50 17.17 -3.98 -0.98
N PHE A 51 16.84 -4.03 0.32
CA PHE A 51 15.81 -3.18 0.92
C PHE A 51 16.35 -2.31 2.05
N HIS A 52 16.04 -1.01 2.00
CA HIS A 52 16.31 -0.04 3.06
C HIS A 52 15.18 0.98 3.24
N PHE A 53 15.06 1.49 4.47
CA PHE A 53 14.38 2.76 4.70
C PHE A 53 15.36 3.91 4.48
N THR A 54 14.91 4.97 3.81
CA THR A 54 15.72 6.16 3.52
C THR A 54 15.19 7.38 4.26
N VAL A 55 16.08 8.33 4.57
CA VAL A 55 15.69 9.64 5.13
C VAL A 55 15.10 10.46 3.98
N ASP A 56 13.78 10.36 3.81
CA ASP A 56 13.05 11.12 2.80
C ASP A 56 11.86 11.84 3.45
N GLY A 57 11.80 13.15 3.21
CA GLY A 57 10.71 14.01 3.67
C GLY A 57 9.47 13.92 2.78
N THR A 58 9.32 12.88 1.94
CA THR A 58 8.15 12.63 1.11
C THR A 58 7.58 11.24 1.36
N PHE A 59 6.29 11.05 1.14
CA PHE A 59 5.64 9.74 1.19
C PHE A 59 5.92 9.02 -0.11
N ASN A 60 6.91 8.12 -0.14
CA ASN A 60 7.27 7.39 -1.34
C ASN A 60 7.87 5.99 -1.07
N ALA A 61 7.84 5.19 -2.13
CA ALA A 61 8.67 4.03 -2.35
C ALA A 61 9.26 4.16 -3.77
N SER A 62 10.40 3.52 -3.97
CA SER A 62 11.07 3.47 -5.26
C SER A 62 11.79 2.15 -5.44
N VAL A 63 12.02 1.82 -6.70
CA VAL A 63 12.91 0.73 -7.08
C VAL A 63 13.85 1.16 -8.18
N GLU A 64 15.11 0.77 -8.03
CA GLU A 64 16.15 1.04 -9.02
C GLU A 64 16.94 -0.22 -9.35
N MET A 65 17.47 -0.25 -10.57
CA MET A 65 18.35 -1.33 -11.02
C MET A 65 19.76 -0.78 -11.22
N THR A 66 20.72 -1.49 -10.64
CA THR A 66 22.16 -1.26 -10.80
C THR A 66 22.82 -2.51 -11.40
N ASP A 67 24.13 -2.47 -11.64
CA ASP A 67 24.87 -3.57 -12.27
C ASP A 67 24.75 -4.91 -11.50
N ASP A 68 24.68 -4.88 -10.17
CA ASP A 68 24.70 -6.07 -9.31
C ASP A 68 23.42 -6.32 -8.49
N LYS A 69 22.47 -5.38 -8.50
CA LYS A 69 21.26 -5.49 -7.66
C LYS A 69 20.07 -4.66 -8.14
N TYR A 70 18.91 -5.08 -7.67
CA TYR A 70 17.69 -4.29 -7.53
C TYR A 70 17.66 -3.68 -6.14
N ARG A 71 17.45 -2.37 -6.02
CA ARG A 71 17.34 -1.71 -4.72
C ARG A 71 15.94 -1.12 -4.57
N ILE A 72 15.19 -1.66 -3.61
CA ILE A 72 13.90 -1.12 -3.18
C ILE A 72 14.15 -0.20 -1.99
N GLN A 73 13.63 1.01 -2.07
CA GLN A 73 13.72 2.02 -1.02
C GLN A 73 12.32 2.44 -0.63
N MET A 74 12.15 2.73 0.66
CA MET A 74 10.92 3.29 1.18
C MET A 74 11.25 4.44 2.11
N SER A 75 10.56 5.55 1.96
CA SER A 75 10.70 6.67 2.88
C SER A 75 10.45 6.20 4.31
N ASN A 76 11.32 6.64 5.22
CA ASN A 76 11.14 6.40 6.64
C ASN A 76 9.87 7.04 7.19
N ALA A 77 9.20 7.94 6.48
CA ALA A 77 7.93 8.49 6.91
C ALA A 77 6.75 7.52 6.69
N VAL A 78 6.81 6.63 5.69
CA VAL A 78 5.67 5.82 5.22
C VAL A 78 5.03 4.99 6.35
N PRO A 79 5.76 4.13 7.09
CA PRO A 79 5.14 3.29 8.11
C PRO A 79 4.44 4.11 9.21
N VAL A 80 5.10 5.15 9.72
CA VAL A 80 4.52 6.04 10.75
C VAL A 80 3.30 6.80 10.23
N LEU A 81 3.37 7.34 9.01
CA LEU A 81 2.26 8.10 8.44
C LEU A 81 1.01 7.22 8.28
N LEU A 82 1.19 5.95 7.88
CA LEU A 82 0.11 4.99 7.80
C LEU A 82 -0.41 4.61 9.19
N MET A 83 0.46 4.40 10.19
CA MET A 83 0.03 4.16 11.57
C MET A 83 -0.86 5.30 12.09
N ILE A 84 -0.42 6.56 11.92
CA ILE A 84 -1.17 7.74 12.35
C ILE A 84 -2.49 7.88 11.58
N LEU A 85 -2.49 7.60 10.27
CA LEU A 85 -3.72 7.58 9.47
C LEU A 85 -4.72 6.59 10.06
N PHE A 86 -4.33 5.33 10.26
CA PHE A 86 -5.24 4.31 10.77
C PHE A 86 -5.64 4.54 12.23
N ASP A 87 -4.75 5.05 13.08
CA ASP A 87 -5.14 5.48 14.42
C ASP A 87 -6.16 6.61 14.38
N LYS A 88 -6.03 7.54 13.43
CA LYS A 88 -7.02 8.60 13.28
C LYS A 88 -8.36 8.06 12.79
N LEU A 89 -8.36 7.15 11.81
CA LEU A 89 -9.56 6.46 11.34
C LEU A 89 -10.25 5.71 12.49
N LEU A 90 -9.48 4.94 13.26
CA LEU A 90 -9.99 4.09 14.33
C LEU A 90 -10.19 4.81 15.68
N SER A 91 -9.80 6.08 15.80
CA SER A 91 -10.15 6.91 16.97
C SER A 91 -11.62 7.30 16.99
N ASP A 92 -12.30 7.26 15.83
CA ASP A 92 -13.75 7.42 15.78
C ASP A 92 -14.43 6.10 16.20
N ASN A 93 -15.27 6.15 17.24
CA ASN A 93 -16.01 4.97 17.71
C ASN A 93 -17.03 4.45 16.69
N GLN A 94 -17.38 5.25 15.67
CA GLN A 94 -18.18 4.78 14.54
C GLN A 94 -17.36 3.88 13.59
N SER A 95 -16.03 3.99 13.58
CA SER A 95 -15.17 3.04 12.87
C SER A 95 -14.97 1.79 13.72
N LEU A 96 -15.29 0.63 13.15
CA LEU A 96 -15.25 -0.67 13.82
C LEU A 96 -16.04 -0.69 15.14
N PRO A 97 -17.37 -0.48 15.12
CA PRO A 97 -18.17 -0.29 16.34
C PRO A 97 -18.19 -1.51 17.29
N TRP A 98 -17.82 -2.71 16.83
CA TRP A 98 -17.68 -3.90 17.69
C TRP A 98 -16.34 -3.96 18.43
N VAL A 99 -15.33 -3.23 17.96
CA VAL A 99 -14.03 -3.16 18.65
C VAL A 99 -14.18 -2.25 19.85
N SER A 100 -13.95 -2.83 21.03
CA SER A 100 -14.10 -2.13 22.31
C SER A 100 -13.43 -0.76 22.30
N SER A 101 -14.14 0.24 22.82
CA SER A 101 -13.64 1.58 23.14
C SER A 101 -13.41 1.76 24.65
N GLU A 102 -13.48 0.67 25.44
CA GLU A 102 -13.17 0.73 26.86
C GLU A 102 -11.67 0.98 27.06
N GLY A 103 -11.35 1.80 28.07
CA GLY A 103 -9.96 2.13 28.38
C GLY A 103 -9.26 3.01 27.33
N THR A 104 -10.01 3.75 26.52
CA THR A 104 -9.45 4.81 25.66
C THR A 104 -8.67 5.81 26.52
N GLY A 105 -7.43 6.06 26.10
CA GLY A 105 -6.55 7.06 26.67
C GLY A 105 -5.92 7.89 25.56
N GLU A 106 -5.32 9.01 25.92
CA GLU A 106 -4.57 9.84 24.98
C GLU A 106 -3.27 9.11 24.60
N VAL A 107 -3.12 8.78 23.32
CA VAL A 107 -1.82 8.46 22.71
C VAL A 107 -1.35 9.74 22.03
N VAL A 108 -0.25 10.28 22.53
CA VAL A 108 0.38 11.47 21.95
C VAL A 108 1.49 10.99 21.04
N TYR A 109 1.36 11.29 19.75
CA TYR A 109 2.44 11.07 18.79
C TYR A 109 3.33 12.32 18.78
N ASP A 110 4.49 12.25 19.42
CA ASP A 110 5.57 13.24 19.28
C ASP A 110 6.45 12.85 18.09
N ILE A 111 5.84 12.81 16.91
CA ILE A 111 6.52 12.51 15.66
C ILE A 111 6.12 13.61 14.68
N PRO A 112 7.05 14.15 13.88
CA PRO A 112 6.75 15.14 12.85
C PRO A 112 5.79 14.57 11.80
N PHE A 113 4.49 14.63 12.07
CA PHE A 113 3.45 14.40 11.10
C PHE A 113 3.06 15.74 10.51
N SER A 114 3.30 15.93 9.21
CA SER A 114 2.87 17.13 8.51
C SER A 114 1.54 16.87 7.83
N ILE A 115 0.51 17.64 8.19
CA ILE A 115 -0.70 17.78 7.37
C ILE A 115 -0.38 18.48 6.04
N LYS A 116 0.71 19.28 6.00
CA LYS A 116 1.27 19.81 4.76
C LYS A 116 2.21 18.79 4.15
N THR A 117 1.61 17.92 3.38
CA THR A 117 2.26 16.85 2.64
C THR A 117 3.20 17.31 1.53
N SER A 118 3.31 18.61 1.28
CA SER A 118 4.37 19.23 0.48
C SER A 118 5.72 19.23 1.19
N ASP A 119 5.69 19.14 2.51
CA ASP A 119 6.83 19.42 3.37
C ASP A 119 6.64 18.66 4.69
N LEU A 120 7.05 17.38 4.74
CA LEU A 120 7.00 16.56 5.95
C LEU A 120 7.91 17.09 7.08
N ARG A 121 8.69 18.14 6.83
CA ARG A 121 9.50 18.82 7.84
C ARG A 121 8.67 19.76 8.75
N GLN A 122 7.44 20.12 8.36
CA GLN A 122 6.55 20.91 9.21
C GLN A 122 5.94 20.02 10.29
N ARG A 123 6.21 20.35 11.55
CA ARG A 123 5.79 19.56 12.70
C ARG A 123 4.39 19.96 13.16
N GLN A 124 3.55 18.99 13.43
CA GLN A 124 2.31 19.17 14.16
C GLN A 124 2.15 18.02 15.15
N ASP A 125 1.88 18.36 16.40
CA ASP A 125 1.61 17.37 17.43
C ASP A 125 0.19 16.84 17.26
N TRP A 126 0.04 15.52 17.27
CA TRP A 126 -1.26 14.86 17.20
C TRP A 126 -1.55 14.17 18.52
N ILE A 127 -2.68 14.55 19.10
CA ILE A 127 -3.28 13.84 20.23
C ILE A 127 -4.35 12.94 19.61
N ILE A 128 -4.12 11.63 19.63
CA ILE A 128 -5.07 10.63 19.16
C ILE A 128 -5.52 9.80 20.36
N GLU A 129 -6.81 9.88 20.66
CA GLU A 129 -7.41 9.04 21.68
C GLU A 129 -7.66 7.65 21.12
N THR A 130 -6.92 6.66 21.62
CA THR A 130 -7.08 5.25 21.23
C THR A 130 -6.86 4.34 22.43
N ASN A 131 -7.27 3.08 22.33
CA ASN A 131 -6.98 2.05 23.31
C ASN A 131 -6.10 0.96 22.69
N LYS A 132 -5.68 0.00 23.51
CA LYS A 132 -4.74 -1.05 23.06
C LYS A 132 -5.28 -1.89 21.91
N ILE A 133 -6.59 -2.17 21.86
CA ILE A 133 -7.17 -3.03 20.83
C ILE A 133 -7.37 -2.27 19.51
N ARG A 134 -7.75 -0.99 19.57
CA ARG A 134 -7.84 -0.12 18.39
C ARG A 134 -6.46 0.20 17.83
N ALA A 135 -5.46 0.47 18.67
CA ALA A 135 -4.07 0.62 18.24
C ALA A 135 -3.53 -0.66 17.57
N PHE A 136 -3.87 -1.84 18.10
CA PHE A 136 -3.53 -3.12 17.46
C PHE A 136 -4.16 -3.26 16.07
N ALA A 137 -5.44 -2.90 15.92
CA ALA A 137 -6.11 -2.85 14.62
C ALA A 137 -5.40 -1.86 13.68
N SER A 138 -5.12 -0.63 14.13
CA SER A 138 -4.44 0.40 13.34
C SER A 138 -3.09 -0.07 12.83
N TYR A 139 -2.28 -0.68 13.70
CA TYR A 139 -0.96 -1.18 13.33
C TYR A 139 -1.06 -2.33 12.33
N THR A 140 -2.06 -3.20 12.45
CA THR A 140 -2.28 -4.29 11.49
C THR A 140 -2.68 -3.74 10.11
N LEU A 141 -3.58 -2.74 10.04
CA LEU A 141 -3.95 -2.10 8.78
C LEU A 141 -2.79 -1.32 8.16
N ALA A 142 -2.01 -0.60 8.98
CA ALA A 142 -0.80 0.08 8.54
C ALA A 142 0.24 -0.91 7.98
N ASP A 143 0.35 -2.07 8.60
CA ASP A 143 1.26 -3.14 8.20
C ASP A 143 0.89 -3.74 6.85
N ILE A 144 -0.41 -3.98 6.59
CA ILE A 144 -0.93 -4.41 5.29
C ILE A 144 -0.61 -3.37 4.21
N ALA A 145 -0.93 -2.09 4.46
CA ALA A 145 -0.71 -1.01 3.49
C ALA A 145 0.79 -0.79 3.20
N THR A 146 1.63 -0.81 4.24
CA THR A 146 3.09 -0.67 4.08
C THR A 146 3.68 -1.87 3.32
N SER A 147 3.20 -3.08 3.62
CA SER A 147 3.62 -4.29 2.93
C SER A 147 3.21 -4.23 1.46
N PHE A 148 2.00 -3.79 1.14
CA PHE A 148 1.57 -3.61 -0.25
C PHE A 148 2.49 -2.69 -1.05
N MET A 149 2.91 -1.54 -0.50
CA MET A 149 3.87 -0.65 -1.19
C MET A 149 5.20 -1.35 -1.48
N PHE A 150 5.75 -2.11 -0.54
CA PHE A 150 6.97 -2.89 -0.79
C PHE A 150 6.74 -3.96 -1.87
N LEU A 151 5.60 -4.65 -1.82
CA LEU A 151 5.26 -5.72 -2.76
C LEU A 151 4.95 -5.19 -4.17
N HIS A 152 4.44 -3.97 -4.28
CA HIS A 152 4.30 -3.25 -5.54
C HIS A 152 5.67 -3.01 -6.20
N GLU A 153 6.64 -2.48 -5.43
CA GLU A 153 8.00 -2.28 -5.93
C GLU A 153 8.69 -3.59 -6.32
N LEU A 154 8.41 -4.65 -5.57
CA LEU A 154 8.81 -6.01 -5.94
C LEU A 154 8.14 -6.47 -7.25
N GLY A 155 6.89 -6.07 -7.49
CA GLY A 155 6.18 -6.25 -8.74
C GLY A 155 6.87 -5.60 -9.93
N HIS A 156 7.48 -4.43 -9.78
CA HIS A 156 8.32 -3.83 -10.83
C HIS A 156 9.57 -4.66 -11.15
N VAL A 157 10.19 -5.27 -10.13
CA VAL A 157 11.31 -6.20 -10.33
C VAL A 157 10.82 -7.44 -11.08
N LEU A 158 9.79 -8.11 -10.56
CA LEU A 158 9.26 -9.37 -11.10
C LEU A 158 8.65 -9.22 -12.49
N GLY A 159 7.98 -8.10 -12.78
CA GLY A 159 7.49 -7.75 -14.11
C GLY A 159 8.59 -7.39 -15.11
N GLY A 160 9.85 -7.27 -14.67
CA GLY A 160 10.96 -6.91 -15.53
C GLY A 160 10.91 -5.46 -16.02
N HIS A 161 10.14 -4.60 -15.36
CA HIS A 161 9.89 -3.22 -15.81
C HIS A 161 11.18 -2.40 -15.88
N LEU A 162 12.10 -2.60 -14.93
CA LEU A 162 13.38 -1.89 -14.89
C LEU A 162 14.32 -2.26 -16.03
N LYS A 163 14.29 -3.53 -16.46
CA LYS A 163 15.03 -3.99 -17.63
C LYS A 163 14.47 -3.40 -18.91
N ASP A 164 13.14 -3.28 -19.02
CA ASP A 164 12.54 -2.63 -20.18
C ASP A 164 12.90 -1.14 -20.26
N LEU A 165 12.96 -0.44 -19.12
CA LEU A 165 13.48 0.93 -19.06
C LEU A 165 14.94 1.02 -19.50
N GLU A 166 15.82 0.19 -18.94
CA GLU A 166 17.24 0.15 -19.30
C GLU A 166 17.42 -0.11 -20.81
N ALA A 167 16.71 -1.09 -21.36
CA ALA A 167 16.75 -1.42 -22.79
C ALA A 167 16.28 -0.28 -23.70
N ARG A 168 15.48 0.67 -23.19
CA ARG A 168 15.02 1.87 -23.90
C ARG A 168 15.94 3.07 -23.71
N ASN A 169 17.06 2.91 -22.99
CA ASN A 169 17.94 4.00 -22.53
C ASN A 169 17.20 5.03 -21.65
N GLU A 170 16.14 4.61 -20.97
CA GLU A 170 15.48 5.38 -19.93
C GLU A 170 16.20 5.13 -18.60
N VAL A 171 16.11 6.06 -17.64
CA VAL A 171 16.72 5.86 -16.32
C VAL A 171 16.00 4.69 -15.66
N ALA A 172 16.71 3.60 -15.33
CA ALA A 172 16.16 2.40 -14.68
C ALA A 172 15.86 2.65 -13.18
N PHE A 173 15.06 3.67 -12.94
CA PHE A 173 14.67 4.23 -11.65
C PHE A 173 13.19 4.54 -11.72
N HIS A 174 12.37 3.79 -10.99
CA HIS A 174 10.96 4.07 -10.79
C HIS A 174 10.78 4.66 -9.40
N VAL A 175 9.98 5.73 -9.31
CA VAL A 175 9.51 6.21 -8.01
C VAL A 175 8.00 6.28 -8.07
N GLU A 176 7.35 5.47 -7.25
CA GLU A 176 5.89 5.30 -7.26
C GLU A 176 5.15 6.59 -6.86
N PHE A 177 5.79 7.47 -6.09
CA PHE A 177 5.14 8.67 -5.54
C PHE A 177 5.94 9.97 -5.70
N ASN A 178 6.98 10.01 -6.56
CA ASN A 178 7.67 11.26 -6.85
C ASN A 178 6.82 12.07 -7.81
N MET A 179 6.01 12.95 -7.25
CA MET A 179 5.18 13.87 -7.99
C MET A 179 6.07 14.90 -8.73
N ARG A 180 6.64 14.54 -9.87
CA ARG A 180 7.34 15.45 -10.81
C ARG A 180 6.39 15.84 -11.93
N GLU A 181 6.52 17.06 -12.45
CA GLU A 181 5.88 17.45 -13.72
C GLU A 181 6.49 16.61 -14.84
N THR A 182 5.82 15.53 -15.24
CA THR A 182 6.24 14.74 -16.40
C THR A 182 5.98 15.56 -17.67
N SER A 183 7.03 15.75 -18.47
CA SER A 183 6.92 16.23 -19.85
C SER A 183 5.98 15.32 -20.63
N GLN A 184 4.85 15.88 -21.08
CA GLN A 184 3.90 15.23 -22.01
C GLN A 184 4.66 14.56 -23.15
N GLY A 185 4.36 13.29 -23.46
CA GLY A 185 4.78 12.80 -24.76
C GLY A 185 4.55 11.34 -25.10
N GLN A 186 5.15 10.38 -24.40
CA GLN A 186 5.29 9.04 -25.00
C GLN A 186 5.01 7.89 -24.02
N HIS A 187 3.98 7.11 -24.38
CA HIS A 187 3.52 5.83 -23.84
C HIS A 187 2.84 5.81 -22.46
N THR A 188 1.87 6.71 -22.23
CA THR A 188 1.00 6.69 -21.02
C THR A 188 0.37 5.33 -20.74
N TRP A 189 -0.06 4.59 -21.78
CA TRP A 189 -0.69 3.29 -21.60
C TRP A 189 0.30 2.19 -21.15
N LEU A 190 1.56 2.23 -21.60
CA LEU A 190 2.56 1.22 -21.22
C LEU A 190 2.98 1.44 -19.77
N HIS A 191 3.13 2.70 -19.35
CA HIS A 191 3.35 3.04 -17.95
C HIS A 191 2.20 2.53 -17.08
N GLN A 192 0.96 2.88 -17.40
CA GLN A 192 -0.23 2.40 -16.68
C GLN A 192 -0.31 0.87 -16.60
N LEU A 193 0.10 0.18 -17.66
CA LEU A 193 0.13 -1.27 -17.70
C LEU A 193 1.19 -1.87 -16.75
N ARG A 194 2.38 -1.28 -16.68
CA ARG A 194 3.42 -1.67 -15.72
C ARG A 194 2.97 -1.45 -14.28
N GLU A 195 2.29 -0.34 -14.00
CA GLU A 195 1.71 -0.06 -12.69
C GLU A 195 0.63 -1.08 -12.32
N TYR A 196 -0.26 -1.41 -13.26
CA TYR A 196 -1.27 -2.45 -13.07
C TYR A 196 -0.64 -3.82 -12.77
N GLN A 197 0.43 -4.19 -13.49
CA GLN A 197 1.20 -5.41 -13.23
C GLN A 197 1.85 -5.39 -11.84
N ALA A 198 2.52 -4.29 -11.47
CA ALA A 198 3.14 -4.14 -10.17
C ALA A 198 2.11 -4.27 -9.02
N ASP A 199 0.95 -3.62 -9.16
CA ASP A 199 -0.16 -3.78 -8.21
C ASP A 199 -0.75 -5.19 -8.19
N SER A 200 -0.78 -5.89 -9.31
CA SER A 200 -1.27 -7.28 -9.37
C SER A 200 -0.37 -8.22 -8.57
N VAL A 201 0.94 -8.04 -8.65
CA VAL A 201 1.90 -8.74 -7.78
C VAL A 201 1.71 -8.32 -6.32
N GLY A 202 1.56 -7.02 -6.07
CA GLY A 202 1.27 -6.49 -4.74
C GLY A 202 0.04 -7.13 -4.10
N ALA A 203 -1.07 -7.18 -4.85
CA ALA A 203 -2.34 -7.78 -4.47
C ALA A 203 -2.18 -9.28 -4.19
N TYR A 204 -1.50 -10.03 -5.06
CA TYR A 204 -1.27 -11.45 -4.88
C TYR A 204 -0.40 -11.78 -3.66
N LEU A 205 0.66 -11.00 -3.43
CA LEU A 205 1.54 -11.27 -2.30
C LEU A 205 0.94 -10.80 -0.97
N VAL A 206 0.11 -9.74 -0.97
CA VAL A 206 -0.55 -9.27 0.25
C VAL A 206 -1.65 -10.23 0.72
N THR A 207 -2.23 -11.06 -0.16
CA THR A 207 -3.22 -12.06 0.28
C THR A 207 -2.62 -13.05 1.27
N HIS A 208 -1.32 -13.37 1.19
CA HIS A 208 -0.69 -14.26 2.17
C HIS A 208 -0.74 -13.68 3.60
N ILE A 209 -0.64 -12.35 3.74
CA ILE A 209 -0.80 -11.67 5.04
C ILE A 209 -2.26 -11.74 5.49
N ILE A 210 -3.21 -11.60 4.56
CA ILE A 210 -4.65 -11.71 4.83
C ILE A 210 -4.99 -13.13 5.31
N GLU A 211 -4.45 -14.16 4.66
CA GLU A 211 -4.64 -15.57 5.02
C GLU A 211 -4.09 -15.87 6.42
N GLU A 212 -2.87 -15.40 6.72
CA GLU A 212 -2.28 -15.53 8.07
C GLU A 212 -3.18 -14.91 9.15
N LEU A 213 -3.79 -13.75 8.88
CA LEU A 213 -4.73 -13.09 9.81
C LEU A 213 -6.02 -13.90 10.00
N ILE A 214 -6.57 -14.46 8.91
CA ILE A 214 -7.77 -15.31 8.97
C ILE A 214 -7.51 -16.54 9.84
N GLU A 215 -6.35 -17.19 9.68
CA GLU A 215 -5.96 -18.35 10.48
C GLU A 215 -5.75 -17.97 11.96
N ASP A 216 -5.12 -16.82 12.22
CA ASP A 216 -4.78 -16.36 13.57
C ASP A 216 -6.02 -15.99 14.41
N VAL A 217 -7.16 -15.63 13.80
CA VAL A 217 -8.43 -15.33 14.50
C VAL A 217 -8.84 -16.45 15.47
N SER A 218 -8.60 -17.71 15.10
CA SER A 218 -9.00 -18.87 15.89
C SER A 218 -8.12 -19.16 17.12
N VAL A 219 -6.89 -18.60 17.13
CA VAL A 219 -5.88 -18.87 18.16
C VAL A 219 -5.52 -17.65 18.99
N ASN A 220 -5.76 -16.45 18.48
CA ASN A 220 -5.40 -15.18 19.09
C ASN A 220 -6.65 -14.34 19.35
N GLU A 221 -6.98 -14.19 20.64
CA GLU A 221 -8.16 -13.43 21.10
C GLU A 221 -8.14 -11.97 20.60
N ARG A 222 -6.97 -11.34 20.48
CA ARG A 222 -6.89 -9.95 19.98
C ARG A 222 -7.22 -9.87 18.51
N THR A 223 -6.73 -10.83 17.72
CA THR A 223 -7.02 -10.91 16.29
C THR A 223 -8.51 -11.15 16.08
N GLY A 224 -9.11 -12.12 16.79
CA GLY A 224 -10.56 -12.35 16.73
C GLY A 224 -11.41 -11.17 17.20
N ALA A 225 -10.95 -10.38 18.18
CA ALA A 225 -11.65 -9.18 18.63
C ALA A 225 -11.71 -8.07 17.56
N VAL A 226 -10.71 -7.99 16.67
CA VAL A 226 -10.67 -6.99 15.58
C VAL A 226 -11.33 -7.53 14.31
N PHE A 227 -10.90 -8.71 13.88
CA PHE A 227 -11.26 -9.28 12.58
C PHE A 227 -12.53 -10.14 12.64
N GLY A 228 -13.18 -10.22 13.80
CA GLY A 228 -14.44 -10.94 13.99
C GLY A 228 -14.23 -12.40 14.36
N PRO A 229 -15.32 -13.12 14.67
CA PRO A 229 -15.24 -14.52 15.03
C PRO A 229 -14.92 -15.39 13.80
N ALA A 230 -14.45 -16.62 14.04
CA ALA A 230 -13.93 -17.51 12.99
C ALA A 230 -14.94 -17.77 11.86
N GLU A 231 -16.24 -17.74 12.14
CA GLU A 231 -17.32 -17.97 11.18
C GLU A 231 -17.43 -16.90 10.08
N VAL A 232 -16.91 -15.69 10.33
CA VAL A 232 -16.96 -14.57 9.37
C VAL A 232 -15.59 -13.88 9.21
N ALA A 233 -14.53 -14.54 9.68
CA ALA A 233 -13.18 -13.98 9.73
C ALA A 233 -12.65 -13.68 8.33
N ALA A 234 -12.93 -14.54 7.35
CA ALA A 234 -12.48 -14.34 5.97
C ALA A 234 -13.07 -13.07 5.37
N GLU A 235 -14.39 -12.93 5.40
CA GLU A 235 -15.14 -11.82 4.84
C GLU A 235 -14.70 -10.49 5.46
N ASN A 236 -14.60 -10.44 6.79
CA ASN A 236 -14.25 -9.21 7.50
C ASN A 236 -12.76 -8.86 7.38
N THR A 237 -11.86 -9.84 7.37
CA THR A 237 -10.42 -9.59 7.17
C THR A 237 -10.15 -9.08 5.76
N ILE A 238 -10.79 -9.66 4.73
CA ILE A 238 -10.70 -9.18 3.35
C ILE A 238 -11.23 -7.75 3.25
N ALA A 239 -12.41 -7.46 3.81
CA ALA A 239 -13.00 -6.13 3.80
C ALA A 239 -12.08 -5.09 4.46
N LEU A 240 -11.50 -5.42 5.62
CA LEU A 240 -10.58 -4.54 6.34
C LEU A 240 -9.26 -4.33 5.58
N ALA A 241 -8.70 -5.37 4.98
CA ALA A 241 -7.48 -5.26 4.18
C ALA A 241 -7.70 -4.40 2.93
N VAL A 242 -8.81 -4.59 2.22
CA VAL A 242 -9.18 -3.73 1.08
C VAL A 242 -9.37 -2.29 1.53
N MET A 243 -9.99 -2.05 2.69
CA MET A 243 -10.13 -0.70 3.23
C MET A 243 -8.80 -0.08 3.67
N ALA A 244 -7.83 -0.88 4.13
CA ALA A 244 -6.48 -0.39 4.37
C ALA A 244 -5.82 0.10 3.07
N LEU A 245 -5.94 -0.67 1.98
CA LEU A 245 -5.40 -0.26 0.68
C LEU A 245 -6.14 0.94 0.10
N TYR A 246 -7.47 1.00 0.25
CA TYR A 246 -8.25 2.19 -0.10
C TYR A 246 -7.77 3.42 0.69
N GLY A 247 -7.54 3.29 2.01
CA GLY A 247 -6.99 4.35 2.85
C GLY A 247 -5.63 4.86 2.37
N LEU A 248 -4.73 3.94 1.98
CA LEU A 248 -3.45 4.26 1.34
C LEU A 248 -3.65 5.07 0.04
N PHE A 249 -4.49 4.59 -0.88
CA PHE A 249 -4.72 5.28 -2.16
C PHE A 249 -5.44 6.63 -1.99
N ALA A 250 -6.38 6.71 -1.06
CA ALA A 250 -7.05 7.96 -0.69
C ALA A 250 -6.05 8.97 -0.11
N TYR A 251 -5.11 8.51 0.72
CA TYR A 251 -4.04 9.37 1.22
C TYR A 251 -3.19 9.93 0.08
N VAL A 252 -2.75 9.09 -0.85
CA VAL A 252 -1.97 9.49 -2.03
C VAL A 252 -2.74 10.49 -2.88
N LYS A 253 -4.02 10.23 -3.16
CA LYS A 253 -4.90 11.13 -3.92
C LYS A 253 -5.06 12.50 -3.25
N GLY A 254 -5.24 12.50 -1.93
CA GLY A 254 -5.29 13.71 -1.12
C GLY A 254 -4.01 14.54 -1.29
N GLN A 255 -2.85 13.89 -1.39
CA GLN A 255 -1.58 14.58 -1.60
C GLN A 255 -1.43 15.16 -2.99
N GLU A 256 -1.78 14.41 -4.03
CA GLU A 256 -1.79 14.94 -5.40
C GLU A 256 -2.63 16.23 -5.50
N ARG A 257 -3.83 16.21 -4.91
CA ARG A 257 -4.75 17.37 -4.87
C ARG A 257 -4.16 18.55 -4.12
N LYS A 258 -3.70 18.33 -2.88
CA LYS A 258 -3.13 19.41 -2.04
C LYS A 258 -1.90 20.04 -2.67
N LEU A 259 -1.14 19.27 -3.44
CA LEU A 259 0.08 19.72 -4.10
C LEU A 259 -0.13 20.24 -5.52
N LYS A 260 -1.34 20.10 -6.07
CA LYS A 260 -1.68 20.45 -7.45
C LYS A 260 -0.75 19.78 -8.45
N ARG A 261 -0.37 18.53 -8.18
CA ARG A 261 0.53 17.76 -9.03
C ARG A 261 -0.27 16.71 -9.79
N THR A 262 0.16 16.41 -10.99
CA THR A 262 -0.40 15.34 -11.81
C THR A 262 0.54 14.15 -11.78
N SER A 263 0.00 12.96 -11.58
CA SER A 263 0.74 11.70 -11.62
C SER A 263 0.60 11.02 -12.98
N SER A 264 1.65 10.33 -13.43
CA SER A 264 1.59 9.43 -14.59
C SER A 264 1.04 8.04 -14.25
N HIS A 265 0.86 7.76 -12.96
CA HIS A 265 0.27 6.53 -12.46
C HIS A 265 -1.25 6.52 -12.73
N PRO A 266 -1.89 5.33 -12.81
CA PRO A 266 -3.35 5.26 -12.76
C PRO A 266 -3.89 6.03 -11.57
N ASP A 267 -5.08 6.62 -11.72
CA ASP A 267 -5.72 7.35 -10.63
C ASP A 267 -5.82 6.43 -9.39
N PRO A 268 -5.46 6.91 -8.18
CA PRO A 268 -5.48 6.06 -6.98
C PRO A 268 -6.82 5.37 -6.71
N LEU A 269 -7.96 5.98 -7.07
CA LEU A 269 -9.27 5.34 -6.92
C LEU A 269 -9.42 4.16 -7.91
N VAL A 270 -8.89 4.29 -9.12
CA VAL A 270 -8.83 3.18 -10.09
C VAL A 270 -7.96 2.04 -9.55
N ARG A 271 -6.80 2.37 -8.97
CA ARG A 271 -5.91 1.39 -8.32
C ARG A 271 -6.62 0.66 -7.18
N ALA A 272 -7.36 1.38 -6.33
CA ALA A 272 -8.15 0.80 -5.26
C ALA A 272 -9.20 -0.20 -5.78
N VAL A 273 -9.90 0.15 -6.87
CA VAL A 273 -10.94 -0.71 -7.46
C VAL A 273 -10.36 -2.02 -7.99
N TYR A 274 -9.36 -1.99 -8.88
CA TYR A 274 -8.84 -3.26 -9.41
C TYR A 274 -8.05 -4.05 -8.37
N THR A 275 -7.39 -3.41 -7.40
CA THR A 275 -6.67 -4.11 -6.33
C THR A 275 -7.64 -4.87 -5.45
N ARG A 276 -8.80 -4.28 -5.11
CA ARG A 276 -9.90 -5.01 -4.47
C ARG A 276 -10.30 -6.23 -5.30
N ASP A 277 -10.60 -6.03 -6.59
CA ASP A 277 -11.12 -7.11 -7.43
C ASP A 277 -10.12 -8.27 -7.56
N LEU A 278 -8.82 -7.97 -7.67
CA LEU A 278 -7.75 -8.95 -7.68
C LEU A 278 -7.67 -9.72 -6.34
N ILE A 279 -7.71 -9.02 -5.20
CA ILE A 279 -7.72 -9.68 -3.88
C ILE A 279 -8.94 -10.61 -3.77
N TYR A 280 -10.14 -10.16 -4.16
CA TYR A 280 -11.34 -11.00 -4.11
C TYR A 280 -11.18 -12.24 -4.99
N GLN A 281 -10.69 -12.09 -6.21
CA GLN A 281 -10.48 -13.20 -7.13
C GLN A 281 -9.48 -14.23 -6.58
N ILE A 282 -8.36 -13.76 -6.02
CA ILE A 282 -7.31 -14.61 -5.46
C ILE A 282 -7.84 -15.33 -4.21
N MET A 283 -8.44 -14.59 -3.29
CA MET A 283 -9.01 -15.16 -2.06
C MET A 283 -10.11 -16.17 -2.35
N GLN A 284 -10.95 -15.97 -3.37
CA GLN A 284 -11.98 -16.95 -3.75
C GLN A 284 -11.39 -18.28 -4.24
N SER A 285 -10.16 -18.25 -4.77
CA SER A 285 -9.47 -19.46 -5.23
C SER A 285 -8.84 -20.26 -4.07
N HIS A 286 -8.57 -19.60 -2.94
CA HIS A 286 -7.90 -20.20 -1.79
C HIS A 286 -8.85 -20.49 -0.61
N HIS A 287 -9.87 -19.65 -0.43
CA HIS A 287 -10.83 -19.70 0.67
C HIS A 287 -12.27 -19.74 0.16
N ALA A 288 -13.08 -20.62 0.75
CA ALA A 288 -14.53 -20.54 0.64
C ALA A 288 -15.02 -19.46 1.62
N PHE A 289 -15.48 -18.33 1.09
CA PHE A 289 -16.13 -17.27 1.85
C PHE A 289 -17.41 -16.81 1.14
N ASP A 290 -18.34 -16.25 1.88
CA ASP A 290 -19.58 -15.69 1.35
C ASP A 290 -19.30 -14.34 0.69
N ILE A 291 -19.40 -14.32 -0.64
CA ILE A 291 -19.12 -13.13 -1.46
C ILE A 291 -20.12 -12.01 -1.15
N GLU A 292 -21.40 -12.33 -0.97
CA GLU A 292 -22.43 -11.34 -0.68
C GLU A 292 -22.17 -10.71 0.69
N LEU A 293 -21.90 -11.54 1.70
CA LEU A 293 -21.53 -11.06 3.03
C LEU A 293 -20.25 -10.22 3.02
N SER A 294 -19.23 -10.63 2.25
CA SER A 294 -17.98 -9.87 2.13
C SER A 294 -18.19 -8.51 1.46
N GLN A 295 -19.10 -8.42 0.47
CA GLN A 295 -19.47 -7.14 -0.15
C GLN A 295 -20.23 -6.25 0.82
N ASP A 296 -21.18 -6.79 1.58
CA ASP A 296 -21.90 -6.07 2.62
C ASP A 296 -20.95 -5.53 3.70
N MET A 297 -19.99 -6.35 4.14
CA MET A 297 -18.96 -5.93 5.08
C MET A 297 -18.06 -4.85 4.51
N LEU A 298 -17.62 -4.98 3.25
CA LEU A 298 -16.80 -3.96 2.61
C LEU A 298 -17.55 -2.63 2.52
N GLN A 299 -18.83 -2.65 2.12
CA GLN A 299 -19.67 -1.44 2.08
C GLN A 299 -19.79 -0.79 3.46
N ALA A 300 -20.05 -1.60 4.50
CA ALA A 300 -20.12 -1.08 5.88
C ALA A 300 -18.78 -0.44 6.31
N ARG A 301 -17.64 -1.10 6.04
CA ARG A 301 -16.32 -0.54 6.36
C ARG A 301 -16.01 0.73 5.55
N PHE A 302 -16.47 0.78 4.30
CA PHE A 302 -16.36 1.97 3.46
C PHE A 302 -17.09 3.15 4.08
N ASP A 303 -18.36 2.98 4.46
CA ASP A 303 -19.18 4.05 5.06
C ASP A 303 -18.56 4.56 6.38
N GLU A 304 -18.08 3.64 7.21
CA GLU A 304 -17.42 3.92 8.49
C GLU A 304 -16.15 4.78 8.31
N MET A 305 -15.23 4.34 7.43
CA MET A 305 -13.92 4.98 7.30
C MET A 305 -13.92 6.18 6.36
N ASN A 306 -14.77 6.18 5.33
CA ASN A 306 -14.83 7.25 4.33
C ASN A 306 -15.29 8.58 4.94
N THR A 307 -16.17 8.54 5.94
CA THR A 307 -16.56 9.72 6.72
C THR A 307 -15.34 10.42 7.34
N VAL A 308 -14.42 9.64 7.93
CA VAL A 308 -13.20 10.18 8.53
C VAL A 308 -12.20 10.64 7.45
N LEU A 309 -12.04 9.89 6.36
CA LEU A 309 -11.16 10.26 5.25
C LEU A 309 -11.59 11.58 4.57
N VAL A 310 -12.89 11.82 4.44
CA VAL A 310 -13.47 13.10 3.98
C VAL A 310 -13.17 14.22 4.98
N ALA A 311 -13.35 13.98 6.29
CA ALA A 311 -13.06 14.96 7.33
C ALA A 311 -11.57 15.36 7.39
N LEU A 312 -10.65 14.46 6.98
CA LEU A 312 -9.22 14.71 6.85
C LEU A 312 -8.82 15.40 5.52
N GLU A 313 -9.80 15.68 4.66
CA GLU A 313 -9.60 16.21 3.30
C GLU A 313 -8.67 15.34 2.43
N LEU A 314 -8.66 14.03 2.67
CA LEU A 314 -7.91 13.08 1.84
C LEU A 314 -8.74 12.64 0.63
N VAL A 315 -10.05 12.50 0.84
CA VAL A 315 -11.02 12.18 -0.21
C VAL A 315 -11.78 13.44 -0.62
N ASP A 316 -12.07 13.58 -1.92
CA ASP A 316 -13.04 14.58 -2.38
C ASP A 316 -14.43 13.96 -2.25
N PRO A 317 -15.35 14.54 -1.47
CA PRO A 317 -16.72 14.01 -1.36
C PRO A 317 -17.40 13.84 -2.73
N THR A 318 -17.00 14.64 -3.72
CA THR A 318 -17.54 14.57 -5.07
C THR A 318 -16.91 13.47 -5.94
N SER A 319 -15.75 12.94 -5.57
CA SER A 319 -15.10 11.85 -6.31
C SER A 319 -15.53 10.45 -5.85
N VAL A 320 -16.19 10.35 -4.70
CA VAL A 320 -16.72 9.10 -4.12
C VAL A 320 -18.25 9.02 -4.20
N THR A 321 -18.82 9.67 -5.21
CA THR A 321 -20.21 9.46 -5.61
C THR A 321 -20.33 8.18 -6.44
N ASP A 322 -21.57 7.70 -6.63
CA ASP A 322 -21.86 6.57 -7.52
C ASP A 322 -21.24 6.77 -8.92
N ASP A 323 -21.38 7.98 -9.50
CA ASP A 323 -20.79 8.34 -10.78
C ASP A 323 -19.25 8.26 -10.77
N GLY A 324 -18.61 8.68 -9.67
CA GLY A 324 -17.16 8.64 -9.52
C GLY A 324 -16.63 7.21 -9.40
N ILE A 325 -17.33 6.37 -8.64
CA ILE A 325 -17.02 4.94 -8.50
C ILE A 325 -17.25 4.19 -9.82
N GLU A 326 -18.33 4.50 -10.54
CA GLU A 326 -18.60 3.94 -11.88
C GLU A 326 -17.50 4.33 -12.88
N ALA A 327 -17.09 5.59 -12.87
CA ALA A 327 -15.98 6.06 -13.73
C ALA A 327 -14.66 5.34 -13.41
N ALA A 328 -14.33 5.19 -12.11
CA ALA A 328 -13.14 4.46 -11.68
C ALA A 328 -13.20 2.98 -12.09
N THR A 329 -14.37 2.35 -11.93
CA THR A 329 -14.62 0.96 -12.35
C THR A 329 -14.47 0.80 -13.85
N SER A 330 -15.01 1.71 -14.66
CA SER A 330 -14.85 1.68 -16.12
C SER A 330 -13.38 1.77 -16.55
N LEU A 331 -12.58 2.59 -15.86
CA LEU A 331 -11.15 2.70 -16.13
C LEU A 331 -10.37 1.45 -15.68
N ALA A 332 -10.75 0.86 -14.54
CA ALA A 332 -10.18 -0.40 -14.07
C ALA A 332 -10.43 -1.54 -15.08
N THR A 333 -11.66 -1.68 -15.59
CA THR A 333 -11.99 -2.65 -16.65
C THR A 333 -11.13 -2.43 -17.90
N LYS A 334 -10.92 -1.18 -18.32
CA LYS A 334 -10.07 -0.87 -19.48
C LYS A 334 -8.61 -1.25 -19.26
N LEU A 335 -8.08 -1.11 -18.05
CA LEU A 335 -6.71 -1.52 -17.72
C LEU A 335 -6.57 -3.04 -17.71
N ASP A 336 -7.55 -3.77 -17.17
CA ASP A 336 -7.61 -5.23 -17.26
C ASP A 336 -7.69 -5.72 -18.72
N GLU A 337 -8.53 -5.11 -19.56
CA GLU A 337 -8.56 -5.38 -21.00
C GLU A 337 -7.22 -5.08 -21.69
N LEU A 338 -6.55 -4.00 -21.28
CA LEU A 338 -5.23 -3.63 -21.78
C LEU A 338 -4.18 -4.68 -21.38
N GLN A 339 -4.23 -5.19 -20.16
CA GLN A 339 -3.39 -6.31 -19.70
C GLN A 339 -3.61 -7.56 -20.52
N LYS A 340 -4.86 -7.94 -20.78
CA LYS A 340 -5.19 -9.14 -21.58
C LYS A 340 -4.72 -9.02 -23.03
N THR A 341 -4.72 -7.82 -23.60
CA THR A 341 -4.42 -7.60 -25.03
C THR A 341 -2.98 -7.17 -25.31
N ARG A 342 -2.28 -6.61 -24.31
CA ARG A 342 -0.93 -6.04 -24.47
C ARG A 342 0.01 -6.31 -23.30
N GLY A 343 -0.37 -7.17 -22.35
CA GLY A 343 0.44 -7.53 -21.18
C GLY A 343 1.84 -7.99 -21.54
N ASP A 344 1.97 -8.72 -22.65
CA ASP A 344 3.22 -9.19 -23.24
C ASP A 344 4.22 -8.05 -23.54
N GLN A 345 3.73 -6.86 -23.91
CA GLN A 345 4.58 -5.70 -24.20
C GLN A 345 5.17 -5.08 -22.94
N ALA A 346 4.46 -5.14 -21.80
CA ALA A 346 4.98 -4.72 -20.51
C ALA A 346 5.85 -5.80 -19.85
N ALA A 347 5.55 -7.08 -20.11
CA ALA A 347 6.20 -8.24 -19.52
C ALA A 347 7.40 -8.79 -20.33
N ARG A 348 7.94 -8.03 -21.29
CA ARG A 348 9.02 -8.49 -22.19
C ARG A 348 10.23 -9.09 -21.46
N PHE A 349 10.53 -8.56 -20.28
CA PHE A 349 11.66 -8.98 -19.44
C PHE A 349 11.21 -9.58 -18.10
N ALA A 350 9.94 -9.98 -17.99
CA ALA A 350 9.37 -10.49 -16.75
C ALA A 350 10.07 -11.78 -16.30
N PHE A 351 10.21 -11.91 -14.98
CA PHE A 351 10.70 -13.13 -14.32
C PHE A 351 9.56 -14.05 -13.91
N ILE A 352 8.32 -13.58 -14.03
CA ILE A 352 7.10 -14.33 -13.77
C ILE A 352 6.32 -14.54 -15.06
N ASP A 353 5.59 -15.64 -15.12
CA ASP A 353 4.60 -15.87 -16.16
C ASP A 353 3.31 -15.15 -15.75
N TRP A 354 2.76 -14.37 -16.69
CA TRP A 354 1.54 -13.61 -16.46
C TRP A 354 0.27 -14.38 -16.86
N GLY A 355 0.40 -15.60 -17.40
CA GLY A 355 -0.71 -16.46 -17.79
C GLY A 355 -1.32 -16.09 -19.13
#